data_AF-M2AX45-F1
#
_entry.id   AF-M2AX45-F1
#
_cell.length_a   1.000
_cell.length_b   1.000
_cell.length_c   1.000
_cell.angle_alpha   90.00
_cell.angle_beta   90.00
_cell.angle_gamma   90.00
#
_symmetry.space_group_name_H-M   'P 1'
#
loop_
_entity.id
_entity.type
_entity.pdbx_description
1 polymer ?
#
loop_
_entity_poly.entity_id
_entity_poly.type
_entity_poly.pdbx_seq_one_letter_code
_entity_poly.pdbx_strand_id
1 'polypeptide(L)'
;MDLRGRERDEAGAEVGKALEAIQRINEQIQEIDTQRESIRTAQAQTLQQASVSVDQMLHQGRYDVQLHADQISLQQTLGQLNQELERRREKLVSAEAEVKRLERLRETQLAEHRSMEAKQEQAEADDLTSARVLMRRRAMAAQSKETRR
;
A
#
# COMPACT_ATOMS: atom_id res chain seq x y z
N MET A 1 9.17 -14.33 -5.76
CA MET A 1 8.50 -13.01 -5.64
C MET A 1 7.24 -13.06 -4.81
N ASP A 2 6.60 -14.23 -4.69
CA ASP A 2 5.30 -14.36 -4.05
C ASP A 2 5.21 -13.94 -2.59
N LEU A 3 6.20 -14.22 -1.74
CA LEU A 3 6.02 -14.00 -0.30
C LEU A 3 5.92 -12.51 0.08
N ARG A 4 6.89 -11.68 -0.34
CA ARG A 4 6.87 -10.23 -0.02
C ARG A 4 5.75 -9.48 -0.73
N GLY A 5 5.38 -9.91 -1.94
CA GLY A 5 4.20 -9.40 -2.63
C GLY A 5 2.92 -9.68 -1.85
N ARG A 6 2.73 -10.92 -1.40
CA ARG A 6 1.59 -11.31 -0.55
C ARG A 6 1.57 -10.55 0.77
N GLU A 7 2.70 -10.39 1.45
CA GLU A 7 2.77 -9.61 2.70
C GLU A 7 2.38 -8.15 2.50
N ARG A 8 2.77 -7.52 1.37
CA ARG A 8 2.30 -6.18 1.00
C ARG A 8 0.80 -6.16 0.77
N ASP A 9 0.27 -7.13 0.03
CA ASP A 9 -1.15 -7.20 -0.30
C ASP A 9 -2.01 -7.44 0.95
N GLU A 10 -1.54 -8.31 1.85
CA GLU A 10 -2.15 -8.55 3.17
C GLU A 10 -2.13 -7.27 4.02
N ALA A 11 -0.99 -6.55 4.08
CA ALA A 11 -0.91 -5.28 4.79
C ALA A 11 -1.88 -4.23 4.20
N GLY A 12 -2.01 -4.19 2.87
CA GLY A 12 -2.97 -3.33 2.18
C GLY A 12 -4.42 -3.67 2.51
N ALA A 13 -4.76 -4.97 2.53
CA ALA A 13 -6.08 -5.44 2.91
C ALA A 13 -6.42 -5.08 4.37
N GLU A 14 -5.45 -5.19 5.30
CA GLU A 14 -5.64 -4.80 6.70
C GLU A 14 -5.86 -3.30 6.89
N VAL A 15 -5.21 -2.44 6.10
CA VAL A 15 -5.51 -1.00 6.06
C VAL A 15 -6.93 -0.77 5.55
N GLY A 16 -7.34 -1.46 4.49
CA GLY A 16 -8.71 -1.37 3.95
C GLY A 16 -9.77 -1.73 4.99
N LYS A 17 -9.60 -2.84 5.72
CA LYS A 17 -10.51 -3.24 6.81
C LYS A 17 -10.61 -2.20 7.92
N ALA A 18 -9.49 -1.58 8.29
CA ALA A 18 -9.47 -0.55 9.32
C ALA A 18 -10.23 0.71 8.87
N LEU A 19 -10.04 1.14 7.61
CA LEU A 19 -10.78 2.26 7.03
C LEU A 19 -12.29 1.99 6.99
N GLU A 20 -12.69 0.78 6.57
CA GLU A 20 -14.09 0.38 6.56
C GLU A 20 -14.71 0.40 7.96
N ALA A 21 -13.99 -0.11 8.97
CA ALA A 21 -14.45 -0.05 10.35
C ALA A 21 -14.60 1.40 10.85
N ILE A 22 -13.64 2.28 10.53
CA ILE A 22 -13.71 3.71 10.86
C ILE A 22 -14.93 4.37 10.21
N GLN A 23 -15.19 4.07 8.93
CA GLN A 23 -16.34 4.61 8.22
C GLN A 23 -17.65 4.21 8.91
N ARG A 24 -17.82 2.92 9.26
CA ARG A 24 -19.03 2.44 9.96
C ARG A 24 -19.23 3.14 11.30
N ILE A 25 -18.16 3.36 12.08
CA ILE A 25 -18.25 4.08 13.35
C ILE A 25 -18.66 5.55 13.13
N ASN A 26 -18.12 6.21 12.10
CA ASN A 26 -18.51 7.57 11.77
C ASN A 26 -19.98 7.67 11.35
N GLU A 27 -20.47 6.71 10.56
CA GLU A 27 -21.89 6.61 10.18
C GLU A 27 -22.78 6.47 11.43
N GLN A 28 -22.41 5.60 12.37
CA GLN A 28 -23.13 5.45 13.65
C GLN A 28 -23.13 6.74 14.50
N ILE A 29 -22.00 7.46 14.56
CA ILE A 29 -21.93 8.74 15.26
C ILE A 29 -22.88 9.75 14.62
N GLN A 30 -22.91 9.83 13.29
CA GLN A 30 -23.81 10.72 12.55
C GLN A 30 -25.28 10.37 12.75
N GLU A 31 -25.62 9.08 12.79
CA GLU A 31 -26.96 8.60 13.11
C GLU A 31 -27.40 9.07 14.50
N ILE A 32 -26.53 8.90 15.52
CA ILE A 32 -26.81 9.38 16.88
C ILE A 32 -26.97 10.90 16.90
N ASP A 33 -26.10 11.67 16.24
CA ASP A 33 -26.22 13.12 16.17
C ASP A 33 -27.56 13.56 15.57
N THR A 34 -27.99 12.89 14.49
CA THR A 34 -29.29 13.14 13.85
C THR A 34 -30.44 12.81 14.78
N GLN A 35 -30.37 11.70 15.52
CA GLN A 35 -31.38 11.31 16.52
C GLN A 35 -31.47 12.34 17.64
N ARG A 36 -30.34 12.79 18.19
CA ARG A 36 -30.30 13.80 19.26
C ARG A 36 -30.89 15.13 18.81
N GLU A 37 -30.56 15.57 17.59
CA GLU A 37 -31.13 16.80 17.03
C GLU A 37 -32.64 16.70 16.84
N SER A 38 -33.13 15.52 16.41
CA SER A 38 -34.57 15.27 16.28
C SER A 38 -35.30 15.35 17.63
N ILE A 39 -34.70 14.82 18.70
CA ILE A 39 -35.25 14.88 20.07
C ILE A 39 -35.30 16.32 20.55
N ARG A 40 -34.22 17.09 20.35
CA ARG A 40 -34.16 18.52 20.73
C ARG A 40 -35.20 19.35 19.99
N THR A 41 -35.35 19.11 18.70
CA THR A 41 -36.37 19.79 17.88
C THR A 41 -37.78 19.44 18.35
N ALA A 42 -38.05 18.17 18.63
CA ALA A 42 -39.34 17.73 19.15
C ALA A 42 -39.65 18.35 20.53
N GLN A 43 -38.66 18.38 21.43
CA GLN A 43 -38.78 19.04 22.74
C GLN A 43 -39.11 20.52 22.62
N ALA A 44 -38.41 21.24 21.73
CA ALA A 44 -38.67 22.66 21.49
C ALA A 44 -40.10 22.92 20.98
N GLN A 45 -40.62 22.04 20.13
CA GLN A 45 -42.01 22.13 19.66
C GLN A 45 -43.03 21.80 20.76
N THR A 46 -42.78 20.77 21.57
CA THR A 46 -43.68 20.40 22.68
C THR A 46 -43.75 21.50 23.75
N LEU A 47 -42.64 22.18 24.05
CA LEU A 47 -42.61 23.29 25.01
C LEU A 47 -43.47 24.50 24.59
N GLN A 48 -43.78 24.64 23.30
CA GLN A 48 -44.67 25.68 22.79
C GLN A 48 -46.17 25.31 22.92
N GLN A 49 -46.49 24.07 23.28
CA GLN A 49 -47.86 23.59 23.45
C GLN A 49 -48.31 23.75 24.91
N ALA A 50 -49.58 24.11 25.13
CA ALA A 50 -50.12 24.45 26.45
C ALA A 50 -50.23 23.26 27.43
N SER A 51 -50.10 22.03 26.96
CA SER A 51 -50.16 20.81 27.77
C SER A 51 -48.89 19.98 27.61
N VAL A 52 -47.89 20.25 28.44
CA VAL A 52 -46.64 19.48 28.46
C VAL A 52 -46.71 18.38 29.52
N SER A 53 -46.50 17.13 29.11
CA SER A 53 -46.37 16.01 30.05
C SER A 53 -44.95 15.95 30.61
N VAL A 54 -44.81 16.11 31.93
CA VAL A 54 -43.51 16.03 32.64
C VAL A 54 -42.85 14.66 32.44
N ASP A 55 -43.63 13.57 32.43
CA ASP A 55 -43.11 12.23 32.21
C ASP A 55 -42.49 12.06 30.81
N GLN A 56 -43.11 12.65 29.80
CA GLN A 56 -42.59 12.61 28.43
C GLN A 56 -41.26 13.39 28.31
N MET A 57 -41.16 14.55 28.96
CA MET A 57 -39.92 15.32 29.00
C MET A 57 -38.80 14.54 29.71
N LEU A 58 -39.09 13.93 30.86
CA LEU A 58 -38.12 13.13 31.59
C LEU A 58 -37.64 11.92 30.78
N HIS A 59 -38.55 11.25 30.07
CA HIS A 59 -38.20 10.11 29.23
C HIS A 59 -37.28 10.52 28.08
N GLN A 60 -37.61 11.60 27.36
CA GLN A 60 -36.76 12.11 26.28
C GLN A 60 -35.40 12.61 26.78
N GLY A 61 -35.35 13.26 27.95
CA GLY A 61 -34.08 13.70 28.56
C GLY A 61 -33.17 12.53 28.92
N ARG A 62 -33.71 11.45 29.51
CA ARG A 62 -32.93 10.23 29.81
C ARG A 62 -32.40 9.59 28.53
N TYR A 63 -33.22 9.56 27.48
CA TYR A 63 -32.80 9.00 26.20
C TYR A 63 -31.69 9.84 25.54
N ASP A 64 -31.76 11.18 25.56
CA ASP A 64 -30.67 12.04 25.05
C ASP A 64 -29.35 11.82 25.83
N VAL A 65 -29.42 11.64 27.15
CA VAL A 65 -28.25 11.31 27.98
C VAL A 65 -27.64 9.96 27.59
N GLN A 66 -28.47 8.96 27.34
CA GLN A 66 -28.01 7.65 26.86
C GLN A 66 -27.32 7.78 25.50
N LEU A 67 -27.96 8.44 24.53
CA LEU A 67 -27.39 8.69 23.21
C LEU A 67 -26.06 9.44 23.28
N HIS A 68 -25.93 10.41 24.20
CA HIS A 68 -24.68 11.12 24.41
C HIS A 68 -23.57 10.21 24.97
N ALA A 69 -23.90 9.31 25.90
CA ALA A 69 -22.94 8.34 26.42
C ALA A 69 -22.47 7.36 25.33
N ASP A 70 -23.40 6.88 24.49
CA ASP A 70 -23.11 6.02 23.35
C ASP A 70 -22.20 6.74 22.34
N GLN A 71 -22.47 8.01 22.05
CA GLN A 71 -21.63 8.85 21.20
C GLN A 71 -20.19 8.97 21.73
N ILE A 72 -20.03 9.21 23.04
CA ILE A 72 -18.69 9.29 23.67
C ILE A 72 -17.95 7.95 23.52
N SER A 73 -18.64 6.83 23.71
CA SER A 73 -18.05 5.49 23.56
C SER A 73 -17.60 5.22 22.11
N LEU A 74 -18.41 5.61 21.13
CA LEU A 74 -18.05 5.51 19.71
C LEU A 74 -16.87 6.40 19.36
N GLN A 75 -16.80 7.63 19.90
CA GLN A 75 -15.65 8.53 19.68
C GLN A 75 -14.35 7.97 20.28
N GLN A 76 -14.42 7.32 21.44
CA GLN A 76 -13.27 6.63 22.02
C GLN A 76 -12.82 5.46 21.13
N THR A 77 -13.78 4.67 20.63
CA THR A 77 -13.53 3.56 19.72
C THR A 77 -12.90 4.05 18.41
N LEU A 78 -13.42 5.14 17.86
CA LEU A 78 -12.87 5.82 16.69
C LEU A 78 -11.41 6.25 16.92
N GLY A 79 -11.11 6.80 18.09
CA GLY A 79 -9.73 7.15 18.48
C GLY A 79 -8.80 5.94 18.48
N GLN A 80 -9.24 4.81 19.02
CA GLN A 80 -8.48 3.55 19.02
C GLN A 80 -8.28 2.99 17.60
N LEU A 81 -9.33 3.02 16.77
CA LEU A 81 -9.27 2.57 15.38
C LEU A 81 -8.31 3.43 14.55
N ASN A 82 -8.28 4.74 14.76
CA ASN A 82 -7.33 5.63 14.07
C ASN A 82 -5.88 5.33 14.47
N GLN A 83 -5.60 5.07 15.75
CA GLN A 83 -4.26 4.66 16.18
C GLN A 83 -3.84 3.34 15.53
N GLU A 84 -4.76 2.39 15.42
CA GLU A 84 -4.50 1.10 14.78
C GLU A 84 -4.34 1.23 13.26
N LEU A 85 -5.09 2.11 12.61
CA LEU A 85 -4.92 2.45 11.20
C LEU A 85 -3.50 2.95 10.91
N GLU A 86 -2.98 3.86 11.74
CA GLU A 86 -1.62 4.39 11.56
C GLU A 86 -0.56 3.30 11.70
N ARG A 87 -0.68 2.40 12.69
CA ARG A 87 0.23 1.23 12.81
C ARG A 87 0.19 0.34 11.57
N ARG A 88 -1.01 0.11 11.02
CA ARG A 88 -1.18 -0.70 9.81
C ARG A 88 -0.59 0.00 8.57
N ARG A 89 -0.72 1.32 8.47
CA ARG A 89 -0.08 2.13 7.42
C ARG A 89 1.44 2.03 7.48
N GLU A 90 2.04 2.14 8.66
CA GLU A 90 3.48 1.96 8.84
C GLU A 90 3.93 0.57 8.38
N LYS A 91 3.17 -0.48 8.73
CA LYS A 91 3.44 -1.84 8.27
C LYS A 91 3.37 -1.98 6.74
N LEU A 92 2.36 -1.37 6.11
CA LEU A 92 2.24 -1.37 4.65
C LEU A 92 3.43 -0.66 3.98
N VAL A 93 3.82 0.51 4.48
CA VAL A 93 4.98 1.26 3.97
C VAL A 93 6.25 0.41 4.06
N SER A 94 6.45 -0.28 5.19
CA SER A 94 7.59 -1.19 5.36
C SER A 94 7.56 -2.35 4.36
N ALA A 95 6.40 -2.98 4.15
CA ALA A 95 6.25 -4.07 3.19
C ALA A 95 6.49 -3.60 1.74
N GLU A 96 5.98 -2.43 1.36
CA GLU A 96 6.23 -1.83 0.05
C GLU A 96 7.72 -1.53 -0.19
N ALA A 97 8.41 -1.02 0.84
CA ALA A 97 9.84 -0.74 0.75
C ALA A 97 10.66 -2.02 0.50
N GLU A 98 10.29 -3.13 1.15
CA GLU A 98 10.97 -4.41 0.96
C GLU A 98 10.71 -5.00 -0.43
N VAL A 99 9.48 -4.90 -0.95
CA VAL A 99 9.17 -5.31 -2.33
C VAL A 99 10.03 -4.51 -3.32
N LYS A 100 10.06 -3.18 -3.20
CA LYS A 100 10.87 -2.31 -4.07
C LYS A 100 12.36 -2.62 -3.97
N ARG A 101 12.86 -2.94 -2.78
CA ARG A 101 14.27 -3.34 -2.58
C ARG A 101 14.60 -4.62 -3.34
N LEU A 102 13.72 -5.63 -3.29
CA LEU A 102 13.91 -6.88 -4.01
C LEU A 102 13.79 -6.72 -5.54
N GLU A 103 12.92 -5.84 -6.01
CA GLU A 103 12.80 -5.49 -7.43
C GLU A 103 14.11 -4.90 -7.93
N ARG A 104 14.63 -3.86 -7.25
CA ARG A 104 15.91 -3.23 -7.59
C ARG A 104 17.07 -4.22 -7.59
N LEU A 105 17.15 -5.10 -6.57
CA LEU A 105 18.20 -6.11 -6.51
C LEU A 105 18.17 -7.03 -7.74
N ARG A 106 16.98 -7.45 -8.19
CA ARG A 106 16.86 -8.28 -9.39
C ARG A 106 17.23 -7.52 -10.65
N GLU A 107 16.82 -6.27 -10.77
CA GLU A 107 17.20 -5.41 -11.90
C GLU A 107 18.72 -5.27 -12.00
N THR A 108 19.40 -5.02 -10.86
CA THR A 108 20.86 -4.96 -10.80
C THR A 108 21.50 -6.29 -11.21
N GLN A 109 21.06 -7.41 -10.63
CA GLN A 109 21.60 -8.73 -10.96
C GLN A 109 21.42 -9.08 -12.43
N LEU A 110 20.26 -8.75 -13.01
CA LEU A 110 19.99 -8.98 -14.42
C LEU A 110 20.88 -8.12 -15.33
N ALA A 111 21.09 -6.85 -14.95
CA ALA A 111 21.98 -5.95 -15.69
C ALA A 111 23.44 -6.42 -15.64
N GLU A 112 23.90 -6.87 -14.46
CA GLU A 112 25.24 -7.44 -14.28
C GLU A 112 25.42 -8.71 -15.11
N HIS A 113 24.44 -9.63 -15.07
CA HIS A 113 24.46 -10.85 -15.87
C HIS A 113 24.59 -10.54 -17.37
N ARG A 114 23.73 -9.66 -17.90
CA ARG A 114 23.78 -9.25 -19.31
C ARG A 114 25.10 -8.57 -19.68
N SER A 115 25.67 -7.79 -18.77
CA SER A 115 26.97 -7.16 -18.99
C SER A 115 28.09 -8.21 -19.05
N MET A 116 28.03 -9.25 -18.22
CA MET A 116 28.99 -10.36 -18.26
C MET A 116 28.85 -11.17 -19.54
N GLU A 117 27.63 -11.52 -19.95
CA GLU A 117 27.38 -12.23 -21.21
C GLU A 117 27.90 -11.44 -22.40
N ALA A 118 27.57 -10.15 -22.51
CA ALA A 118 28.05 -9.30 -23.59
C ALA A 118 29.59 -9.19 -23.63
N LYS A 119 30.26 -9.17 -22.47
CA LYS A 119 31.73 -9.19 -22.38
C LYS A 119 32.32 -10.52 -22.85
N GLN A 120 31.68 -11.64 -22.50
CA GLN A 120 32.11 -12.97 -22.95
C GLN A 120 31.95 -13.10 -24.46
N GLU A 121 30.79 -12.74 -25.01
CA GLU A 121 30.52 -12.75 -26.46
C GLU A 121 31.53 -11.87 -27.22
N GLN A 122 31.84 -10.69 -26.70
CA GLN A 122 32.84 -9.80 -27.29
C GLN A 122 34.24 -10.43 -27.29
N ALA A 123 34.65 -11.03 -26.17
CA ALA A 123 35.96 -11.69 -26.06
C ALA A 123 36.07 -12.86 -27.05
N GLU A 124 35.03 -13.69 -27.18
CA GLU A 124 34.99 -14.79 -28.15
C GLU A 124 35.06 -14.28 -29.60
N ALA A 125 34.35 -13.19 -29.91
CA ALA A 125 34.40 -12.57 -31.25
C ALA A 125 35.79 -12.01 -31.58
N ASP A 126 36.46 -11.39 -30.60
CA ASP A 126 37.81 -10.84 -30.73
C ASP A 126 38.86 -11.96 -30.93
N ASP A 127 38.71 -13.07 -30.21
CA ASP A 127 39.56 -14.26 -30.36
C ASP A 127 39.43 -14.89 -31.75
N LEU A 128 38.18 -15.08 -32.22
CA LEU A 128 37.91 -15.59 -33.57
C LEU A 128 38.47 -14.66 -34.65
N THR A 129 38.34 -13.35 -34.47
CA THR A 129 38.87 -12.34 -35.39
C THR A 129 40.39 -12.38 -35.43
N SER A 130 41.03 -12.45 -34.26
CA SER A 130 42.48 -12.57 -34.11
C SER A 130 43.02 -13.84 -34.78
N ALA A 131 42.36 -14.98 -34.56
CA ALA A 131 42.70 -16.24 -35.20
C ALA A 131 42.62 -16.15 -36.74
N ARG A 132 41.54 -15.57 -37.28
CA ARG A 132 41.38 -15.36 -38.73
C ARG A 132 42.49 -14.49 -39.32
N VAL A 133 42.85 -13.38 -38.65
CA VAL A 133 43.93 -12.49 -39.11
C VAL A 133 45.28 -13.21 -39.13
N LEU A 134 45.60 -13.98 -38.08
CA LEU A 134 46.82 -14.78 -38.01
C LEU A 134 46.88 -15.83 -39.12
N MET A 135 45.79 -16.55 -39.38
CA MET A 135 45.72 -17.53 -40.47
C MET A 135 45.92 -16.87 -41.84
N ARG A 136 45.27 -15.72 -42.09
CA ARG A 136 45.46 -14.96 -43.34
C ARG A 136 46.89 -14.50 -43.52
N ARG A 137 47.55 -14.00 -42.46
CA ARG A 137 48.97 -13.62 -42.51
C ARG A 137 49.87 -14.81 -42.85
N ARG A 138 49.62 -15.98 -42.26
CA ARG A 138 50.36 -17.21 -42.57
C ARG A 138 50.19 -17.62 -44.03
N ALA A 139 48.97 -17.59 -44.56
CA ALA A 139 48.70 -17.91 -45.97
C ALA A 139 49.45 -16.96 -46.92
N MET A 140 49.42 -15.64 -46.67
CA MET A 140 50.15 -14.65 -47.47
C MET A 140 51.67 -14.83 -47.40
N ALA A 141 52.20 -15.19 -46.22
CA ALA A 141 53.61 -15.48 -46.04
C ALA A 141 54.06 -16.77 -46.76
N ALA A 142 53.18 -17.77 -46.89
CA ALA A 142 53.45 -18.97 -47.68
C ALA A 142 53.48 -18.65 -49.18
N GLN A 143 52.51 -17.89 -49.69
CA GLN A 143 52.44 -17.49 -51.11
C GLN A 143 53.65 -16.63 -51.55
N SER A 144 54.14 -15.74 -50.69
CA SER A 144 55.33 -14.92 -50.99
C SER A 144 56.65 -15.71 -51.01
N LYS A 145 56.71 -16.86 -50.33
CA LYS A 145 57.85 -17.79 -50.41
C LYS A 145 57.80 -18.65 -51.67
N GLU A 146 56.61 -18.99 -52.15
CA GLU A 146 56.39 -19.79 -53.36
C GLU A 146 56.71 -19.01 -54.65
N THR A 147 56.45 -17.70 -54.65
CA THR A 147 56.72 -16.78 -55.78
C THR A 147 58.17 -16.29 -55.86
N ARG A 148 59.02 -16.59 -54.86
CA ARG A 148 60.44 -16.22 -54.81
C ARG A 148 61.40 -17.38 -55.15
N ARG A 149 60.87 -18.55 -55.51
CA ARG A 149 61.62 -19.68 -56.07
C ARG A 149 61.46 -19.70 -57.58
#